data_AF-A0A4Y3IR61-F1
#
_entry.id   AF-A0A4Y3IR61-F1
#
_cell.length_a   1.000
_cell.length_b   1.000
_cell.length_c   1.000
_cell.angle_alpha   90.00
_cell.angle_beta   90.00
_cell.angle_gamma   90.00
#
_symmetry.space_group_name_H-M   'P 1'
#
loop_
_entity.id
_entity.type
_entity.pdbx_description
1 polymer ?
#
loop_
_entity_poly.entity_id
_entity_poly.type
_entity_poly.pdbx_seq_one_letter_code
_entity_poly.pdbx_strand_id
1 'polypeptide(L)'
;MKHFISIVLLMALAGCNSSSNDNASQQIPPAHLPEGTVPERPSAGIPDHLPGDLVPDRLPIDWYHEASSRYGMNVEDLDAVCRYSTTHPQVTTHVSCDWKNDELTIVYFASRHTSEPEMLFDHAFIWVINDVRINYGLIWPMVNHKAVGLEGQSLSTKYDDVSFNIRTQCSSSECTQIDHVLTHLSNDNHVLSNGIPYNHTSDFVMETYKQSEKFYFHARFNDLNTGEVYRNTLHLGDDFPALIHDVLAPAFGY
;
A
#
# COMPACT_ATOMS: atom_id res chain seq x y z
N MET A 1 25.58 38.23 -46.21
CA MET A 1 26.72 38.98 -45.63
C MET A 1 26.94 38.40 -44.22
N LYS A 2 28.13 38.04 -43.72
CA LYS A 2 29.42 38.77 -43.57
C LYS A 2 29.25 40.05 -42.72
N HIS A 3 29.95 40.33 -41.61
CA HIS A 3 30.85 39.63 -40.64
C HIS A 3 30.62 40.34 -39.26
N PHE A 4 31.15 40.04 -38.06
CA PHE A 4 32.21 39.16 -37.47
C PHE A 4 31.60 38.45 -36.20
N ILE A 5 32.21 37.61 -35.31
CA ILE A 5 33.58 37.35 -34.81
C ILE A 5 34.10 38.44 -33.82
N SER A 6 34.69 38.19 -32.63
CA SER A 6 34.91 37.01 -31.73
C SER A 6 35.45 37.51 -30.35
N ILE A 7 36.07 36.62 -29.53
CA ILE A 7 36.95 36.89 -28.34
C ILE A 7 36.16 37.09 -27.03
N VAL A 8 36.16 36.24 -25.98
CA VAL A 8 36.98 35.08 -25.48
C VAL A 8 38.24 35.46 -24.67
N LEU A 9 38.63 34.61 -23.69
CA LEU A 9 39.76 34.69 -22.73
C LEU A 9 39.51 35.60 -21.50
N LEU A 10 39.56 35.11 -20.24
CA LEU A 10 40.71 34.59 -19.44
C LEU A 10 41.63 35.73 -18.94
N MET A 11 42.14 35.78 -17.70
CA MET A 11 42.38 34.78 -16.63
C MET A 11 42.39 35.48 -15.25
N ALA A 12 42.19 34.74 -14.14
CA ALA A 12 42.87 34.99 -12.85
C ALA A 12 42.77 33.79 -11.89
N LEU A 13 43.66 32.80 -12.03
CA LEU A 13 44.03 31.90 -10.93
C LEU A 13 45.23 32.52 -10.21
N ALA A 14 45.19 32.55 -8.87
CA ALA A 14 46.32 32.96 -8.03
C ALA A 14 46.56 31.91 -6.93
N GLY A 15 47.82 31.53 -6.73
CA GLY A 15 48.26 30.72 -5.58
C GLY A 15 48.29 31.55 -4.28
N CYS A 16 48.78 31.05 -3.14
CA CYS A 16 49.76 29.96 -2.89
C CYS A 16 49.41 29.27 -1.54
N ASN A 17 49.49 27.95 -1.36
CA ASN A 17 50.65 27.02 -1.36
C ASN A 17 51.49 27.02 -0.06
N SER A 18 51.30 25.97 0.77
CA SER A 18 52.22 25.41 1.79
C SER A 18 51.52 24.19 2.45
N SER A 19 52.12 23.04 2.79
CA SER A 19 53.45 22.44 2.50
C SER A 19 53.40 20.93 2.81
N SER A 20 54.16 20.10 2.07
CA SER A 20 54.78 18.80 2.45
C SER A 20 54.07 17.91 3.52
N ASN A 21 53.77 16.64 3.22
CA ASN A 21 54.80 15.60 3.19
C ASN A 21 54.38 14.32 2.43
N ASP A 22 55.36 13.48 2.10
CA ASP A 22 55.17 12.20 1.44
C ASP A 22 54.45 11.13 2.29
N ASN A 23 53.57 10.36 1.66
CA ASN A 23 53.61 8.90 1.81
C ASN A 23 52.91 8.19 0.63
N ALA A 24 53.67 7.39 -0.12
CA ALA A 24 53.14 6.62 -1.24
C ALA A 24 52.42 5.34 -0.75
N SER A 25 51.19 5.49 -0.27
CA SER A 25 50.34 4.35 0.07
C SER A 25 49.66 3.79 -1.18
N GLN A 26 49.92 2.53 -1.52
CA GLN A 26 49.12 1.79 -2.50
C GLN A 26 47.74 1.49 -1.90
N GLN A 27 46.79 2.41 -2.09
CA GLN A 27 45.42 2.21 -1.62
C GLN A 27 44.71 1.18 -2.51
N ILE A 28 44.80 -0.09 -2.10
CA ILE A 28 43.97 -1.18 -2.61
C ILE A 28 42.50 -0.73 -2.51
N PRO A 29 41.68 -0.88 -3.58
CA PRO A 29 40.26 -0.53 -3.50
C PRO A 29 39.58 -1.36 -2.40
N PRO A 30 38.69 -0.80 -1.57
CA PRO A 30 38.00 -1.55 -0.53
C PRO A 30 37.25 -2.75 -1.11
N ALA A 31 37.77 -3.94 -0.86
CA ALA A 31 37.13 -5.19 -1.22
C ALA A 31 36.00 -5.49 -0.23
N HIS A 32 34.98 -6.20 -0.73
CA HIS A 32 33.81 -6.65 0.02
C HIS A 32 32.87 -5.53 0.49
N LEU A 33 31.87 -5.25 -0.37
CA LEU A 33 30.50 -5.14 0.14
C LEU A 33 30.21 -6.38 0.99
N PRO A 34 29.50 -6.27 2.13
CA PRO A 34 29.04 -7.45 2.86
C PRO A 34 28.19 -8.35 1.95
N GLU A 35 28.60 -9.61 1.79
CA GLU A 35 27.76 -10.59 1.11
C GLU A 35 26.54 -10.89 1.99
N GLY A 36 25.33 -10.75 1.42
CA GLY A 36 24.17 -11.48 1.91
C GLY A 36 23.50 -10.99 3.20
N THR A 37 23.52 -9.70 3.53
CA THR A 37 22.39 -9.15 4.31
C THR A 37 21.22 -8.88 3.36
N VAL A 38 20.35 -9.88 3.21
CA VAL A 38 18.94 -9.61 2.83
C VAL A 38 18.41 -8.60 3.85
N PRO A 39 17.71 -7.52 3.44
CA PRO A 39 17.14 -6.57 4.39
C PRO A 39 16.30 -7.31 5.44
N GLU A 40 16.45 -6.93 6.72
CA GLU A 40 15.57 -7.50 7.76
C GLU A 40 14.12 -7.24 7.35
N ARG A 41 13.32 -8.32 7.27
CA ARG A 41 11.91 -8.25 6.88
C ARG A 41 11.23 -7.20 7.77
N PRO A 42 10.67 -6.12 7.21
CA PRO A 42 10.04 -5.09 8.03
C PRO A 42 8.95 -5.75 8.89
N SER A 43 8.79 -5.32 10.13
CA SER A 43 7.76 -5.87 10.99
C SER A 43 6.38 -5.50 10.42
N ALA A 44 5.73 -6.48 9.80
CA ALA A 44 4.29 -6.42 9.57
C ALA A 44 3.62 -6.43 10.95
N GLY A 45 3.28 -5.22 11.43
CA GLY A 45 2.47 -5.05 12.62
C GLY A 45 1.11 -5.73 12.43
N ILE A 46 0.56 -6.26 13.51
CA ILE A 46 -0.83 -6.73 13.52
C ILE A 46 -1.72 -5.51 13.30
N PRO A 47 -2.72 -5.56 12.40
CA PRO A 47 -3.74 -4.51 12.34
C PRO A 47 -4.53 -4.50 13.66
N ASP A 48 -4.41 -3.44 14.46
CA ASP A 48 -5.08 -3.32 15.77
C ASP A 48 -6.63 -3.30 15.66
N HIS A 49 -7.16 -3.11 14.45
CA HIS A 49 -8.58 -2.99 14.13
C HIS A 49 -9.06 -4.17 13.29
N LEU A 50 -9.07 -5.37 13.89
CA LEU A 50 -9.78 -6.52 13.32
C LEU A 50 -11.30 -6.26 13.37
N PRO A 51 -12.09 -6.70 12.37
CA PRO A 51 -13.53 -6.42 12.32
C PRO A 51 -14.31 -7.23 13.37
N GLY A 52 -14.51 -6.63 14.55
CA GLY A 52 -15.48 -7.06 15.55
C GLY A 52 -16.61 -6.03 15.65
N ASP A 53 -17.75 -6.32 15.02
CA ASP A 53 -19.01 -5.56 15.07
C ASP A 53 -18.87 -4.03 15.23
N LEU A 54 -18.14 -3.39 14.30
CA LEU A 54 -17.96 -1.93 14.25
C LEU A 54 -19.24 -1.22 13.75
N VAL A 55 -20.30 -1.29 14.56
CA VAL A 55 -21.40 -0.32 14.53
C VAL A 55 -21.01 0.83 15.46
N PRO A 56 -20.81 2.06 14.97
CA PRO A 56 -20.41 3.16 15.84
C PRO A 56 -21.52 3.53 16.83
N ASP A 57 -21.19 3.58 18.12
CA ASP A 57 -22.08 4.02 19.23
C ASP A 57 -22.52 5.50 19.10
N ARG A 58 -21.91 6.26 18.18
CA ARG A 58 -22.16 7.68 17.93
C ARG A 58 -22.94 7.90 16.63
N LEU A 59 -23.75 8.96 16.60
CA LEU A 59 -24.38 9.43 15.36
C LEU A 59 -23.30 9.80 14.33
N PRO A 60 -23.35 9.29 13.07
CA PRO A 60 -22.28 9.51 12.09
C PRO A 60 -21.95 10.98 11.80
N ILE A 61 -22.99 11.83 11.76
CA ILE A 61 -22.86 13.25 11.37
C ILE A 61 -21.93 14.01 12.30
N ASP A 62 -22.03 13.81 13.62
CA ASP A 62 -21.26 14.58 14.60
C ASP A 62 -19.75 14.28 14.46
N TRP A 63 -19.39 13.01 14.25
CA TRP A 63 -17.99 12.61 14.15
C TRP A 63 -17.36 12.84 12.77
N TYR A 64 -18.14 12.85 11.68
CA TYR A 64 -17.63 13.29 10.37
C TYR A 64 -17.08 14.71 10.43
N HIS A 65 -17.74 15.61 11.17
CA HIS A 65 -17.24 16.98 11.40
C HIS A 65 -15.97 17.01 12.28
N GLU A 66 -15.83 16.12 13.26
CA GLU A 66 -14.60 15.97 14.06
C GLU A 66 -13.41 15.55 13.17
N ALA A 67 -13.56 14.48 12.38
CA ALA A 67 -12.53 13.95 11.48
C ALA A 67 -12.17 14.93 10.33
N SER A 68 -13.19 15.54 9.70
CA SER A 68 -13.02 16.57 8.68
C SER A 68 -12.23 17.78 9.20
N SER A 69 -12.60 18.30 10.38
CA SER A 69 -11.87 19.40 11.03
C SER A 69 -10.43 19.02 11.39
N ARG A 70 -10.18 17.75 11.73
CA ARG A 70 -8.86 17.27 12.16
C ARG A 70 -7.88 16.99 11.02
N TYR A 71 -8.36 16.58 9.85
CA TYR A 71 -7.52 16.16 8.71
C TYR A 71 -7.78 16.92 7.38
N GLY A 72 -8.73 17.84 7.32
CA GLY A 72 -9.00 18.65 6.13
C GLY A 72 -9.76 17.95 4.99
N MET A 73 -10.07 16.65 5.13
CA MET A 73 -10.99 15.92 4.25
C MET A 73 -12.40 16.53 4.30
N ASN A 74 -13.17 16.45 3.21
CA ASN A 74 -14.53 16.94 3.19
C ASN A 74 -15.51 15.97 3.88
N VAL A 75 -16.62 16.50 4.40
CA VAL A 75 -17.68 15.72 5.05
C VAL A 75 -18.48 14.91 4.03
N GLU A 76 -18.77 15.46 2.85
CA GLU A 76 -19.49 14.71 1.80
C GLU A 76 -18.65 13.56 1.24
N ASP A 77 -17.34 13.73 1.09
CA ASP A 77 -16.43 12.69 0.57
C ASP A 77 -16.28 11.54 1.58
N LEU A 78 -16.24 11.87 2.87
CA LEU A 78 -16.26 10.90 3.97
C LEU A 78 -17.60 10.15 4.07
N ASP A 79 -18.75 10.84 3.92
CA ASP A 79 -20.08 10.20 3.85
C ASP A 79 -20.17 9.26 2.63
N ALA A 80 -19.64 9.68 1.47
CA ALA A 80 -19.62 8.87 0.25
C ALA A 80 -18.79 7.58 0.40
N VAL A 81 -17.62 7.63 1.05
CA VAL A 81 -16.84 6.43 1.40
C VAL A 81 -17.60 5.58 2.42
N CYS A 82 -18.06 6.16 3.53
CA CYS A 82 -18.62 5.41 4.65
C CYS A 82 -20.05 4.87 4.41
N ARG A 83 -20.75 5.36 3.39
CA ARG A 83 -22.01 4.77 2.86
C ARG A 83 -21.81 3.95 1.59
N TYR A 84 -20.57 3.75 1.13
CA TYR A 84 -20.34 3.04 -0.11
C TYR A 84 -20.98 1.66 -0.10
N SER A 85 -21.73 1.38 -1.17
CA SER A 85 -22.38 0.09 -1.37
C SER A 85 -22.33 -0.28 -2.85
N THR A 86 -21.95 -1.53 -3.10
CA THR A 86 -21.92 -2.14 -4.43
C THR A 86 -22.62 -3.50 -4.37
N THR A 87 -22.87 -4.10 -5.53
CA THR A 87 -23.57 -5.39 -5.62
C THR A 87 -22.83 -6.31 -6.58
N HIS A 88 -22.46 -7.50 -6.09
CA HIS A 88 -21.75 -8.51 -6.87
C HIS A 88 -22.37 -9.89 -6.64
N PRO A 89 -22.66 -10.69 -7.68
CA PRO A 89 -23.49 -11.91 -7.56
C PRO A 89 -22.88 -13.05 -6.74
N GLN A 90 -21.61 -12.95 -6.34
CA GLN A 90 -20.90 -13.98 -5.55
C GLN A 90 -20.15 -13.42 -4.33
N VAL A 91 -20.12 -12.09 -4.15
CA VAL A 91 -19.31 -11.45 -3.10
C VAL A 91 -20.18 -10.45 -2.35
N THR A 92 -20.30 -10.65 -1.04
CA THR A 92 -20.94 -9.68 -0.14
C THR A 92 -19.90 -8.64 0.25
N THR A 93 -20.15 -7.38 -0.09
CA THR A 93 -19.32 -6.24 0.31
C THR A 93 -20.03 -5.40 1.36
N HIS A 94 -19.30 -4.93 2.37
CA HIS A 94 -19.75 -3.82 3.22
C HIS A 94 -18.60 -2.86 3.50
N VAL A 95 -18.91 -1.58 3.68
CA VAL A 95 -17.97 -0.59 4.21
C VAL A 95 -18.44 -0.18 5.60
N SER A 96 -17.50 -0.04 6.52
CA SER A 96 -17.73 0.55 7.84
C SER A 96 -16.62 1.55 8.15
N CYS A 97 -16.93 2.52 9.00
CA CYS A 97 -15.98 3.51 9.47
C CYS A 97 -16.17 3.75 10.98
N ASP A 98 -15.06 3.90 11.70
CA ASP A 98 -15.02 4.27 13.12
C ASP A 98 -14.11 5.49 13.32
N TRP A 99 -14.45 6.32 14.32
CA TRP A 99 -13.70 7.51 14.71
C TRP A 99 -13.53 7.55 16.22
N LYS A 100 -12.28 7.49 16.67
CA LYS A 100 -11.94 7.27 18.07
C LYS A 100 -10.53 7.73 18.36
N ASN A 101 -10.31 8.38 19.50
CA ASN A 101 -8.96 8.76 19.98
C ASN A 101 -8.11 9.56 18.96
N ASP A 102 -8.73 10.46 18.19
CA ASP A 102 -8.09 11.21 17.08
C ASP A 102 -7.48 10.31 15.98
N GLU A 103 -8.22 9.25 15.63
CA GLU A 103 -7.94 8.29 14.56
C GLU A 103 -9.22 7.91 13.82
N LEU A 104 -9.16 7.91 12.47
CA LEU A 104 -10.23 7.46 11.58
C LEU A 104 -9.83 6.12 10.96
N THR A 105 -10.63 5.07 11.19
CA THR A 105 -10.49 3.77 10.54
C THR A 105 -11.62 3.56 9.53
N ILE A 106 -11.28 3.17 8.31
CA ILE A 106 -12.19 2.85 7.22
C ILE A 106 -11.92 1.41 6.78
N VAL A 107 -12.96 0.57 6.78
CA VAL A 107 -12.86 -0.86 6.44
C VAL A 107 -13.72 -1.15 5.22
N TYR A 108 -13.12 -1.57 4.10
CA TYR A 108 -13.83 -2.23 3.01
C TYR A 108 -13.71 -3.73 3.20
N PHE A 109 -14.80 -4.38 3.59
CA PHE A 109 -14.89 -5.82 3.76
C PHE A 109 -15.53 -6.48 2.54
N ALA A 110 -15.01 -7.64 2.14
CA ALA A 110 -15.54 -8.48 1.08
C ALA A 110 -15.48 -9.96 1.48
N SER A 111 -16.61 -10.67 1.38
CA SER A 111 -16.72 -12.11 1.63
C SER A 111 -17.27 -12.86 0.42
N ARG A 112 -16.51 -13.84 -0.08
CA ARG A 112 -16.96 -14.79 -1.10
C ARG A 112 -17.36 -16.09 -0.42
N HIS A 113 -18.67 -16.32 -0.32
CA HIS A 113 -19.27 -17.48 0.33
C HIS A 113 -19.99 -18.43 -0.65
N THR A 114 -20.12 -18.05 -1.93
CA THR A 114 -20.77 -18.84 -3.00
C THR A 114 -19.81 -19.07 -4.16
N SER A 115 -18.96 -20.08 -4.03
CA SER A 115 -18.07 -20.63 -5.07
C SER A 115 -17.52 -21.99 -4.60
N GLU A 116 -16.62 -22.56 -5.40
CA GLU A 116 -15.71 -23.65 -5.10
C GLU A 116 -14.81 -23.32 -3.88
N PRO A 117 -14.49 -24.30 -2.99
CA PRO A 117 -13.88 -24.05 -1.69
C PRO A 117 -12.61 -23.19 -1.73
N GLU A 118 -11.72 -23.47 -2.69
CA GLU A 118 -10.44 -22.79 -2.86
C GLU A 118 -10.57 -21.31 -3.26
N MET A 119 -11.76 -20.87 -3.67
CA MET A 119 -12.09 -19.47 -3.95
C MET A 119 -12.89 -18.79 -2.84
N LEU A 120 -13.25 -19.48 -1.76
CA LEU A 120 -14.00 -18.91 -0.63
C LEU A 120 -13.06 -18.13 0.31
N PHE A 121 -13.40 -16.88 0.58
CA PHE A 121 -12.59 -16.00 1.43
C PHE A 121 -13.41 -14.96 2.19
N ASP A 122 -12.81 -14.48 3.28
CA ASP A 122 -13.09 -13.18 3.88
C ASP A 122 -11.87 -12.27 3.68
N HIS A 123 -12.09 -10.98 3.47
CA HIS A 123 -11.04 -9.99 3.26
C HIS A 123 -11.48 -8.63 3.76
N ALA A 124 -10.57 -7.88 4.39
CA ALA A 124 -10.72 -6.48 4.71
C ALA A 124 -9.49 -5.69 4.21
N PHE A 125 -9.75 -4.68 3.38
CA PHE A 125 -8.85 -3.55 3.20
C PHE A 125 -9.15 -2.54 4.32
N ILE A 126 -8.14 -2.12 5.07
CA ILE A 126 -8.31 -1.26 6.24
C ILE A 126 -7.41 -0.04 6.11
N TRP A 127 -7.99 1.13 5.86
CA TRP A 127 -7.28 2.40 5.93
C TRP A 127 -7.37 2.94 7.34
N VAL A 128 -6.24 3.34 7.90
CA VAL A 128 -6.16 4.04 9.19
C VAL A 128 -5.49 5.37 8.95
N ILE A 129 -6.16 6.44 9.38
CA ILE A 129 -5.73 7.83 9.22
C ILE A 129 -5.52 8.36 10.63
N ASN A 130 -4.26 8.61 10.98
CA ASN A 130 -3.81 9.18 12.25
C ASN A 130 -2.47 9.90 12.03
N ASP A 131 -2.03 10.72 13.00
CA ASP A 131 -0.77 11.46 12.87
C ASP A 131 0.44 10.57 12.61
N VAL A 132 0.48 9.35 13.16
CA VAL A 132 1.61 8.43 13.01
C VAL A 132 1.71 7.95 11.55
N ARG A 133 0.60 7.52 10.95
CA ARG A 133 0.56 7.07 9.56
C ARG A 133 0.75 8.22 8.56
N ILE A 134 0.23 9.41 8.87
CA ILE A 134 0.46 10.64 8.07
C ILE A 134 1.96 11.00 8.07
N ASN A 135 2.59 11.11 9.25
CA ASN A 135 4.02 11.46 9.36
C ASN A 135 4.96 10.42 8.70
N TYR A 136 4.57 9.15 8.63
CA TYR A 136 5.33 8.10 7.94
C TYR A 136 4.88 7.86 6.48
N GLY A 137 3.93 8.62 5.93
CA GLY A 137 3.47 8.48 4.55
C GLY A 137 2.77 7.15 4.24
N LEU A 138 2.18 6.49 5.24
CA LEU A 138 1.61 5.14 5.15
C LEU A 138 0.20 5.14 4.52
N ILE A 139 0.13 5.61 3.27
CA ILE A 139 -1.09 5.84 2.49
C ILE A 139 -1.82 4.55 2.06
N TRP A 140 -1.17 3.40 2.10
CA TRP A 140 -1.69 2.12 1.60
C TRP A 140 -2.62 1.45 2.63
N PRO A 141 -3.63 0.65 2.23
CA PRO A 141 -4.47 -0.07 3.18
C PRO A 141 -3.69 -1.20 3.86
N MET A 142 -3.98 -1.43 5.13
CA MET A 142 -3.69 -2.70 5.78
C MET A 142 -4.58 -3.81 5.17
N VAL A 143 -4.14 -5.06 5.29
CA VAL A 143 -4.87 -6.25 4.85
C VAL A 143 -5.14 -7.16 6.03
N ASN A 144 -6.37 -7.67 6.10
CA ASN A 144 -6.73 -8.84 6.88
C ASN A 144 -7.51 -9.81 5.97
N HIS A 145 -6.93 -10.97 5.65
CA HIS A 145 -7.48 -11.89 4.64
C HIS A 145 -7.42 -13.35 5.10
N LYS A 146 -8.57 -14.04 5.09
CA LYS A 146 -8.67 -15.47 5.38
C LYS A 146 -9.24 -16.22 4.17
N ALA A 147 -8.50 -17.20 3.65
CA ALA A 147 -9.01 -18.15 2.66
C ALA A 147 -9.88 -19.21 3.37
N VAL A 148 -11.13 -18.86 3.65
CA VAL A 148 -12.08 -19.61 4.48
C VAL A 148 -12.23 -21.07 4.05
N GLY A 149 -12.37 -21.34 2.75
CA GLY A 149 -12.56 -22.71 2.24
C GLY A 149 -11.29 -23.58 2.22
N LEU A 150 -10.15 -23.04 2.65
CA LEU A 150 -8.89 -23.78 2.85
C LEU A 150 -8.58 -24.04 4.34
N GLU A 151 -9.56 -23.83 5.23
CA GLU A 151 -9.38 -24.04 6.68
C GLU A 151 -9.01 -25.50 7.03
N GLY A 152 -8.02 -25.66 7.90
CA GLY A 152 -7.48 -26.96 8.31
C GLY A 152 -6.41 -27.56 7.38
N GLN A 153 -6.11 -26.91 6.25
CA GLN A 153 -4.93 -27.23 5.43
C GLN A 153 -3.68 -26.58 6.02
N SER A 154 -2.50 -27.20 5.82
CA SER A 154 -1.23 -26.59 6.24
C SER A 154 -0.61 -25.82 5.08
N LEU A 155 -0.62 -24.49 5.17
CA LEU A 155 -0.37 -23.60 4.05
C LEU A 155 0.81 -22.65 4.31
N SER A 156 1.42 -22.18 3.24
CA SER A 156 2.48 -21.17 3.29
C SER A 156 2.33 -20.13 2.18
N THR A 157 2.65 -18.88 2.49
CA THR A 157 2.81 -17.80 1.51
C THR A 157 4.28 -17.39 1.43
N LYS A 158 4.81 -17.22 0.22
CA LYS A 158 6.14 -16.64 -0.02
C LYS A 158 6.07 -15.11 0.09
N TYR A 159 7.22 -14.45 0.13
CA TYR A 159 7.28 -12.98 0.24
C TYR A 159 6.61 -12.27 -0.95
N ASP A 160 6.64 -12.87 -2.14
CA ASP A 160 6.05 -12.42 -3.40
C ASP A 160 4.66 -12.98 -3.70
N ASP A 161 4.10 -13.80 -2.80
CA ASP A 161 2.78 -14.42 -2.97
C ASP A 161 1.60 -13.50 -2.61
N VAL A 162 1.86 -12.30 -2.07
CA VAL A 162 0.85 -11.35 -1.59
C VAL A 162 1.14 -9.94 -2.15
N SER A 163 0.23 -9.37 -2.94
CA SER A 163 0.38 -8.02 -3.51
C SER A 163 -0.94 -7.28 -3.73
N PHE A 164 -0.87 -5.96 -3.86
CA PHE A 164 -1.88 -5.20 -4.62
C PHE A 164 -1.41 -5.06 -6.07
N ASN A 165 -2.25 -5.48 -7.03
CA ASN A 165 -2.00 -5.33 -8.45
C ASN A 165 -2.96 -4.27 -9.02
N ILE A 166 -2.42 -3.11 -9.36
CA ILE A 166 -3.20 -1.93 -9.71
C ILE A 166 -2.96 -1.62 -11.19
N ARG A 167 -4.04 -1.32 -11.91
CA ARG A 167 -4.02 -0.93 -13.32
C ARG A 167 -4.40 0.53 -13.45
N THR A 168 -3.59 1.29 -14.18
CA THR A 168 -3.80 2.70 -14.47
C THR A 168 -3.55 2.97 -15.95
N GLN A 169 -4.15 4.03 -16.50
CA GLN A 169 -3.86 4.54 -17.84
C GLN A 169 -4.08 3.48 -18.94
N CYS A 170 -5.15 2.69 -18.84
CA CYS A 170 -5.48 1.64 -19.79
C CYS A 170 -5.89 2.22 -21.16
N SER A 171 -5.29 1.72 -22.24
CA SER A 171 -5.67 2.05 -23.61
C SER A 171 -5.70 0.80 -24.49
N SER A 172 -6.91 0.47 -24.98
CA SER A 172 -7.26 -0.61 -25.93
C SER A 172 -6.93 -2.07 -25.54
N SER A 173 -5.75 -2.32 -24.97
CA SER A 173 -5.23 -3.63 -24.56
C SER A 173 -4.08 -3.54 -23.56
N GLU A 174 -3.44 -2.37 -23.43
CA GLU A 174 -2.29 -2.13 -22.55
C GLU A 174 -2.70 -1.23 -21.38
N CYS A 175 -2.14 -1.44 -20.19
CA CYS A 175 -2.28 -0.58 -19.02
C CYS A 175 -0.93 -0.48 -18.32
N THR A 176 -0.65 0.65 -17.68
CA THR A 176 0.40 0.72 -16.67
C THR A 176 0.03 -0.22 -15.51
N GLN A 177 0.98 -1.06 -15.09
CA GLN A 177 0.83 -1.98 -13.97
C GLN A 177 1.71 -1.53 -12.82
N ILE A 178 1.11 -1.32 -11.65
CA ILE A 178 1.82 -1.20 -10.37
C ILE A 178 1.58 -2.51 -9.62
N ASP A 179 2.65 -3.17 -9.19
CA ASP A 179 2.58 -4.41 -8.40
C ASP A 179 3.24 -4.17 -7.04
N HIS A 180 2.41 -3.86 -6.05
CA HIS A 180 2.81 -3.51 -4.70
C HIS A 180 2.86 -4.79 -3.86
N VAL A 181 4.00 -5.48 -3.88
CA VAL A 181 4.25 -6.68 -3.07
C VAL A 181 4.24 -6.31 -1.58
N LEU A 182 3.46 -7.02 -0.76
CA LEU A 182 3.15 -6.63 0.61
C LEU A 182 4.06 -7.30 1.65
N THR A 183 4.59 -6.50 2.58
CA THR A 183 5.15 -7.03 3.82
C THR A 183 4.02 -7.56 4.69
N HIS A 184 3.93 -8.88 4.83
CA HIS A 184 2.85 -9.57 5.53
C HIS A 184 3.36 -10.49 6.65
N LEU A 185 2.45 -10.90 7.53
CA LEU A 185 2.51 -12.13 8.32
C LEU A 185 1.53 -13.15 7.71
N SER A 186 1.79 -14.44 7.91
CA SER A 186 0.96 -15.54 7.41
C SER A 186 0.88 -16.66 8.44
N ASN A 187 -0.32 -17.18 8.68
CA ASN A 187 -0.56 -18.36 9.51
C ASN A 187 -1.60 -19.25 8.81
N ASP A 188 -1.15 -20.34 8.21
CA ASP A 188 -1.91 -21.20 7.30
C ASP A 188 -2.76 -20.38 6.29
N ASN A 189 -4.09 -20.40 6.41
CA ASN A 189 -5.01 -19.72 5.49
C ASN A 189 -5.24 -18.23 5.79
N HIS A 190 -4.53 -17.64 6.77
CA HIS A 190 -4.69 -16.26 7.21
C HIS A 190 -3.46 -15.41 6.86
N VAL A 191 -3.67 -14.29 6.15
CA VAL A 191 -2.66 -13.28 5.81
C VAL A 191 -3.03 -11.95 6.47
N LEU A 192 -2.04 -11.32 7.12
CA LEU A 192 -2.13 -9.98 7.70
C LEU A 192 -1.04 -9.08 7.12
N SER A 193 -1.32 -7.82 6.82
CA SER A 193 -0.30 -6.82 6.45
C SER A 193 -0.70 -5.43 6.96
N ASN A 194 0.29 -4.60 7.31
CA ASN A 194 0.08 -3.18 7.66
C ASN A 194 0.10 -2.24 6.43
N GLY A 195 0.15 -2.81 5.22
CA GLY A 195 0.18 -2.10 3.94
C GLY A 195 1.57 -1.70 3.46
N ILE A 196 2.64 -2.02 4.19
CA ILE A 196 4.00 -1.58 3.84
C ILE A 196 4.59 -2.47 2.72
N PRO A 197 5.14 -1.91 1.64
CA PRO A 197 5.69 -2.70 0.55
C PRO A 197 6.94 -3.47 0.99
N TYR A 198 7.10 -4.69 0.46
CA TYR A 198 8.27 -5.52 0.69
C TYR A 198 9.52 -4.82 0.15
N ASN A 199 10.54 -4.68 1.01
CA ASN A 199 11.74 -3.84 0.79
C ASN A 199 11.51 -2.30 0.71
N HIS A 200 10.36 -1.79 1.17
CA HIS A 200 10.03 -0.35 1.20
C HIS A 200 10.03 0.37 -0.17
N THR A 201 10.03 -0.36 -1.28
CA THR A 201 10.04 0.18 -2.66
C THR A 201 8.71 -0.10 -3.36
N SER A 202 8.09 0.93 -3.92
CA SER A 202 6.76 0.83 -4.56
C SER A 202 6.44 2.09 -5.38
N ASP A 203 5.88 1.91 -6.58
CA ASP A 203 5.35 3.01 -7.41
C ASP A 203 3.92 3.43 -7.02
N PHE A 204 3.29 2.76 -6.04
CA PHE A 204 2.01 3.15 -5.44
C PHE A 204 2.17 4.43 -4.59
N VAL A 205 1.73 5.56 -5.16
CA VAL A 205 1.66 6.91 -4.57
C VAL A 205 0.19 7.36 -4.41
N MET A 206 -0.07 8.54 -3.83
CA MET A 206 -1.47 9.00 -3.59
C MET A 206 -2.31 9.03 -4.88
N GLU A 207 -1.76 9.61 -5.95
CA GLU A 207 -2.39 9.67 -7.28
C GLU A 207 -2.70 8.28 -7.88
N THR A 208 -2.08 7.19 -7.41
CA THR A 208 -2.41 5.82 -7.86
C THR A 208 -3.85 5.44 -7.53
N TYR A 209 -4.44 5.94 -6.44
CA TYR A 209 -5.84 5.71 -6.09
C TYR A 209 -6.78 6.33 -7.15
N LYS A 210 -6.57 7.60 -7.46
CA LYS A 210 -7.33 8.41 -8.42
C LYS A 210 -7.18 7.96 -9.88
N GLN A 211 -6.01 7.40 -10.22
CA GLN A 211 -5.71 6.86 -11.54
C GLN A 211 -5.98 5.35 -11.64
N SER A 212 -6.47 4.71 -10.56
CA SER A 212 -6.80 3.29 -10.56
C SER A 212 -8.06 3.04 -11.39
N GLU A 213 -7.90 2.34 -12.50
CA GLU A 213 -9.02 1.80 -13.27
C GLU A 213 -9.38 0.38 -12.83
N LYS A 214 -8.46 -0.32 -12.15
CA LYS A 214 -8.67 -1.62 -11.49
C LYS A 214 -7.73 -1.76 -10.30
N PHE A 215 -8.23 -2.23 -9.17
CA PHE A 215 -7.44 -2.46 -7.96
C PHE A 215 -7.69 -3.89 -7.47
N TYR A 216 -6.71 -4.77 -7.62
CA TYR A 216 -6.79 -6.16 -7.15
C TYR A 216 -5.94 -6.37 -5.90
N PHE A 217 -6.45 -7.13 -4.94
CA PHE A 217 -5.63 -7.85 -3.98
C PHE A 217 -5.41 -9.29 -4.46
N HIS A 218 -4.18 -9.76 -4.42
CA HIS A 218 -3.83 -11.16 -4.67
C HIS A 218 -3.17 -11.79 -3.44
N ALA A 219 -3.56 -13.03 -3.16
CA ALA A 219 -2.85 -13.94 -2.25
C ALA A 219 -2.69 -15.31 -2.90
N ARG A 220 -1.53 -15.93 -2.72
CA ARG A 220 -1.22 -17.29 -3.19
C ARG A 220 -0.81 -18.15 -2.01
N PHE A 221 -1.49 -19.27 -1.82
CA PHE A 221 -1.22 -20.22 -0.75
C PHE A 221 -0.66 -21.50 -1.37
N ASN A 222 0.45 -22.00 -0.82
CA ASN A 222 1.10 -23.24 -1.23
C ASN A 222 0.86 -24.29 -0.13
N ASP A 223 0.15 -25.38 -0.44
CA ASP A 223 -0.05 -26.48 0.51
C ASP A 223 1.24 -27.28 0.69
N LEU A 224 1.67 -27.40 1.95
CA LEU A 224 2.91 -28.06 2.35
C LEU A 224 2.83 -29.59 2.25
N ASN A 225 1.62 -30.16 2.13
CA ASN A 225 1.39 -31.61 2.05
C ASN A 225 1.27 -32.10 0.61
N THR A 226 0.52 -31.40 -0.25
CA THR A 226 0.28 -31.79 -1.64
C THR A 226 1.17 -31.08 -2.65
N GLY A 227 1.69 -29.88 -2.32
CA GLY A 227 2.33 -28.98 -3.27
C GLY A 227 1.33 -28.22 -4.17
N GLU A 228 0.02 -28.28 -3.90
CA GLU A 228 -0.98 -27.51 -4.63
C GLU A 228 -0.86 -26.00 -4.33
N VAL A 229 -1.28 -25.17 -5.29
CA VAL A 229 -1.09 -23.71 -5.28
C VAL A 229 -2.41 -22.99 -5.51
N TYR A 230 -3.11 -22.70 -4.41
CA TYR A 230 -4.36 -21.96 -4.42
C TYR A 230 -4.11 -20.47 -4.62
N ARG A 231 -5.06 -19.78 -5.25
CA ARG A 231 -4.98 -18.35 -5.55
C ARG A 231 -6.29 -17.68 -5.18
N ASN A 232 -6.22 -16.68 -4.31
CA ASN A 232 -7.32 -15.77 -4.06
C ASN A 232 -7.03 -14.44 -4.76
N THR A 233 -8.07 -13.86 -5.34
CA THR A 233 -7.99 -12.60 -6.07
C THR A 233 -9.30 -11.87 -5.84
N LEU A 234 -9.21 -10.73 -5.17
CA LEU A 234 -10.33 -9.85 -4.88
C LEU A 234 -10.18 -8.58 -5.70
N HIS A 235 -11.28 -8.15 -6.32
CA HIS A 235 -11.39 -6.81 -6.89
C HIS A 235 -12.00 -5.88 -5.84
N LEU A 236 -11.33 -4.75 -5.58
CA LEU A 236 -11.96 -3.58 -4.97
C LEU A 236 -12.87 -2.94 -6.04
N GLY A 237 -14.02 -2.38 -5.65
CA GLY A 237 -14.95 -1.76 -6.62
C GLY A 237 -14.26 -0.63 -7.41
N ASP A 238 -14.48 -0.56 -8.72
CA ASP A 238 -13.71 0.32 -9.65
C ASP A 238 -13.72 1.81 -9.24
N ASP A 239 -14.80 2.28 -8.60
CA ASP A 239 -15.01 3.65 -8.14
C ASP A 239 -14.49 3.92 -6.71
N PHE A 240 -14.33 2.89 -5.88
CA PHE A 240 -13.93 3.04 -4.48
C PHE A 240 -12.50 3.62 -4.29
N PRO A 241 -11.49 3.29 -5.11
CA PRO A 241 -10.18 3.96 -5.08
C PRO A 241 -10.29 5.49 -5.23
N ALA A 242 -11.18 6.00 -6.08
CA ALA A 242 -11.34 7.45 -6.26
C ALA A 242 -11.98 8.11 -5.03
N LEU A 243 -13.01 7.49 -4.43
CA LEU A 243 -13.61 7.97 -3.19
C LEU A 243 -12.59 7.97 -2.02
N ILE A 244 -11.76 6.92 -1.93
CA ILE A 244 -10.68 6.82 -0.97
C ILE A 244 -9.58 7.88 -1.22
N HIS A 245 -9.27 8.21 -2.48
CA HIS A 245 -8.35 9.31 -2.80
C HIS A 245 -8.84 10.63 -2.19
N ASP A 246 -10.11 10.98 -2.38
CA ASP A 246 -10.62 12.29 -2.00
C ASP A 246 -10.69 12.48 -0.46
N VAL A 247 -10.76 11.37 0.29
CA VAL A 247 -10.58 11.35 1.76
C VAL A 247 -9.09 11.37 2.16
N LEU A 248 -8.22 10.61 1.50
CA LEU A 248 -6.81 10.47 1.90
C LEU A 248 -5.93 11.64 1.46
N ALA A 249 -6.15 12.23 0.28
CA ALA A 249 -5.29 13.27 -0.27
C ALA A 249 -5.20 14.50 0.65
N PRO A 250 -6.31 15.10 1.13
CA PRO A 250 -6.24 16.20 2.09
C PRO A 250 -5.55 15.81 3.41
N ALA A 251 -5.84 14.61 3.92
CA ALA A 251 -5.29 14.11 5.18
C ALA A 251 -3.76 13.93 5.17
N PHE A 252 -3.18 13.66 4.00
CA PHE A 252 -1.73 13.55 3.79
C PHE A 252 -1.11 14.78 3.12
N GLY A 253 -1.88 15.85 2.87
CA GLY A 253 -1.40 17.14 2.35
C GLY A 253 -1.16 17.21 0.83
N TYR A 254 -1.95 16.49 0.03
CA TYR A 254 -1.93 16.50 -1.44
C TYR A 254 -3.00 17.43 -2.03
#